data_AF-A0A2G2ZSE3-F1
#
_entry.id   AF-A0A2G2ZSE3-F1
#
_cell.length_a   1.000
_cell.length_b   1.000
_cell.length_c   1.000
_cell.angle_alpha   90.00
_cell.angle_beta   90.00
_cell.angle_gamma   90.00
#
_symmetry.space_group_name_H-M   'P 1'
#
loop_
_entity.id
_entity.type
_entity.pdbx_description
1 polymer ?
#
loop_
_entity_poly.entity_id
_entity_poly.type
_entity_poly.pdbx_seq_one_letter_code
_entity_poly.pdbx_strand_id
1 'polypeptide(L)'
;MHQRKAEMARHSDGFIALPGGYGTLDELLEVISWAQLGIHDKLVGLLNVDGYYNSLLSFIDKVVEEGFISPNARQIIVSVSTATELVKKLKKYVPCHERVSSNLNWETEQQLTLKHKKLR
;
A
#
# COMPACT_ATOMS: atom_id res chain seq x y z
N MET A 1 18.79 -8.60 0.85
CA MET A 1 17.63 -7.85 1.38
C MET A 1 16.30 -8.32 0.77
N HIS A 2 16.15 -8.40 -0.56
CA HIS A 2 14.87 -8.75 -1.21
C HIS A 2 14.29 -10.12 -0.82
N GLN A 3 15.12 -11.15 -0.64
CA GLN A 3 14.64 -12.50 -0.33
C GLN A 3 14.04 -12.62 1.08
N ARG A 4 14.68 -12.00 2.08
CA ARG A 4 14.19 -11.95 3.47
C ARG A 4 12.85 -11.24 3.57
N LYS A 5 12.72 -10.08 2.93
CA LYS A 5 11.47 -9.30 2.94
C LYS A 5 10.35 -10.04 2.22
N ALA A 6 10.63 -10.68 1.08
CA ALA A 6 9.66 -11.47 0.33
C ALA A 6 9.18 -12.74 1.08
N GLU A 7 10.03 -13.38 1.88
CA GLU A 7 9.61 -14.49 2.75
C GLU A 7 8.75 -14.00 3.92
N MET A 8 9.18 -12.95 4.63
CA MET A 8 8.38 -12.34 5.70
C MET A 8 7.00 -11.92 5.18
N ALA A 9 6.98 -11.30 4.00
CA ALA A 9 5.75 -10.90 3.33
C ALA A 9 4.90 -12.09 2.86
N ARG A 10 5.46 -13.26 2.58
CA ARG A 10 4.68 -14.46 2.21
C ARG A 10 4.00 -15.11 3.41
N HIS A 11 4.69 -15.17 4.55
CA HIS A 11 4.22 -15.85 5.76
C HIS A 11 3.39 -14.97 6.71
N SER A 12 3.29 -13.66 6.47
CA SER A 12 2.50 -12.75 7.31
C SER A 12 1.03 -12.68 6.87
N ASP A 13 0.11 -12.43 7.81
CA ASP A 13 -1.28 -12.06 7.48
C ASP A 13 -1.49 -10.54 7.44
N GLY A 14 -0.47 -9.79 7.85
CA GLY A 14 -0.47 -8.33 7.93
C GLY A 14 0.89 -7.79 8.34
N PHE A 15 1.07 -6.50 8.16
CA PHE A 15 2.26 -5.75 8.56
C PHE A 15 1.87 -4.75 9.64
N ILE A 16 2.70 -4.62 10.67
CA ILE A 16 2.48 -3.69 11.78
C ILE A 16 3.74 -2.88 11.99
N ALA A 17 3.62 -1.55 11.92
CA ALA A 17 4.68 -0.63 12.30
C ALA A 17 4.46 -0.13 13.73
N LEU A 18 5.46 -0.35 14.57
CA LEU A 18 5.60 0.24 15.91
C LEU A 18 6.41 1.55 15.81
N PRO A 19 6.28 2.49 16.76
CA PRO A 19 7.09 3.71 16.78
C PRO A 19 8.57 3.41 16.58
N GLY A 20 9.19 4.09 15.61
CA GLY A 20 10.54 3.79 15.17
C GLY A 20 11.06 4.81 14.16
N GLY A 21 12.37 4.79 13.93
CA GLY A 21 13.06 5.77 13.07
C GLY A 21 13.00 5.45 11.57
N TYR A 22 14.00 5.92 10.84
CA TYR A 22 14.05 5.79 9.37
C TYR A 22 13.93 4.36 8.85
N GLY A 23 14.53 3.37 9.52
CA GLY A 23 14.42 1.97 9.10
C GLY A 23 12.98 1.45 9.11
N THR A 24 12.20 1.84 10.13
CA THR A 24 10.78 1.48 10.22
C THR A 24 9.94 2.20 9.16
N LEU A 25 10.26 3.47 8.88
CA LEU A 25 9.56 4.24 7.84
C LEU A 25 9.86 3.70 6.44
N ASP A 26 11.10 3.31 6.16
CA ASP A 26 11.49 2.66 4.90
C ASP A 26 10.70 1.37 4.67
N GLU A 27 10.68 0.47 5.66
CA GLU A 27 9.92 -0.78 5.57
C GLU A 27 8.41 -0.55 5.45
N LEU A 28 7.87 0.45 6.17
CA LEU A 28 6.46 0.82 6.10
C LEU A 28 6.05 1.33 4.71
N LEU A 29 6.82 2.25 4.12
CA LEU A 29 6.52 2.82 2.82
C LEU A 29 6.66 1.77 1.70
N GLU A 30 7.58 0.81 1.85
CA GLU A 30 7.73 -0.31 0.92
C GLU A 30 6.47 -1.18 0.89
N VAL A 31 5.93 -1.58 2.05
CA VAL A 31 4.71 -2.42 2.10
C VAL A 31 3.44 -1.66 1.68
N ILE A 32 3.36 -0.34 1.94
CA ILE A 32 2.27 0.50 1.43
C ILE A 32 2.30 0.52 -0.10
N SER A 33 3.48 0.70 -0.68
CA SER A 33 3.66 0.73 -2.13
C SER A 33 3.29 -0.61 -2.78
N TRP A 34 3.64 -1.74 -2.15
CA TRP A 34 3.24 -3.06 -2.63
C TRP A 34 1.73 -3.30 -2.56
N ALA A 35 1.07 -2.86 -1.50
CA ALA A 35 -0.39 -2.88 -1.44
C ALA A 35 -1.00 -2.02 -2.57
N GLN A 36 -0.51 -0.80 -2.76
CA GLN A 36 -0.99 0.10 -3.81
C GLN A 36 -0.84 -0.51 -5.23
N LEU A 37 0.25 -1.23 -5.49
CA LEU A 37 0.50 -1.95 -6.74
C LEU A 37 -0.33 -3.24 -6.87
N GLY A 38 -1.07 -3.65 -5.84
CA GLY A 38 -1.84 -4.90 -5.81
C GLY A 38 -0.97 -6.16 -5.70
N ILE A 39 0.26 -6.04 -5.20
CA ILE A 39 1.17 -7.18 -4.97
C ILE A 39 0.69 -8.00 -3.76
N HIS A 40 0.03 -7.36 -2.80
CA HIS A 40 -0.62 -8.05 -1.70
C HIS A 40 -1.84 -7.29 -1.19
N ASP A 41 -2.75 -8.04 -0.58
CA ASP A 41 -3.99 -7.52 -0.01
C ASP A 41 -3.98 -7.51 1.54
N LYS A 42 -2.78 -7.57 2.15
CA LYS A 42 -2.61 -7.68 3.60
C LYS A 42 -2.81 -6.34 4.31
N LEU A 43 -3.28 -6.37 5.56
CA LEU A 43 -3.44 -5.16 6.38
C LEU A 43 -2.08 -4.49 6.61
N VAL A 44 -2.01 -3.17 6.44
CA VAL A 44 -0.87 -2.36 6.88
C VAL A 44 -1.31 -1.52 8.08
N GLY A 45 -0.83 -1.91 9.26
CA GLY A 45 -1.25 -1.35 10.54
C GLY A 45 -0.20 -0.43 11.15
N LEU A 46 -0.63 0.71 11.68
CA LEU A 46 0.18 1.58 12.53
C LEU A 46 -0.30 1.48 13.98
N LEU A 47 0.61 1.13 14.89
CA LEU A 47 0.34 1.28 16.32
C LEU A 47 0.72 2.70 16.76
N ASN A 48 -0.27 3.59 16.74
CA ASN A 48 -0.12 5.01 17.00
C ASN A 48 -0.14 5.34 18.50
N VAL A 49 0.88 4.87 19.22
CA VAL A 49 1.09 5.16 20.64
C VAL A 49 1.34 6.65 20.83
N ASP A 50 0.61 7.29 21.76
CA ASP A 50 0.73 8.71 22.10
C ASP A 50 0.71 9.69 20.91
N GLY A 51 0.08 9.28 19.80
CA GLY A 51 0.01 10.09 18.59
C GLY A 51 1.31 10.18 17.78
N TYR A 52 2.25 9.24 17.97
CA TYR A 52 3.54 9.19 17.27
C TYR A 52 3.45 9.38 15.75
N TYR A 53 2.44 8.77 15.11
CA TYR A 53 2.23 8.81 13.66
C TYR A 53 1.30 9.95 13.20
N ASN A 54 0.82 10.83 14.09
CA ASN A 54 -0.13 11.88 13.70
C ASN A 54 0.40 12.77 12.58
N SER A 55 1.64 13.25 12.69
CA SER A 55 2.26 14.09 11.66
C SER A 55 2.43 13.36 10.32
N LEU A 56 2.76 12.06 10.35
CA LEU A 56 2.85 11.24 9.15
C LEU A 56 1.49 11.07 8.49
N LEU A 57 0.45 10.79 9.27
CA LEU A 57 -0.92 10.64 8.77
C LEU A 57 -1.43 11.95 8.18
N SER A 58 -1.22 13.09 8.86
CA SER A 58 -1.56 14.41 8.32
C SER A 58 -0.82 14.71 7.01
N PHE A 59 0.46 14.34 6.91
CA PHE A 59 1.20 14.49 5.66
C PHE A 59 0.59 13.65 4.54
N ILE A 60 0.26 12.39 4.81
CA ILE A 60 -0.36 11.50 3.81
C ILE A 60 -1.73 12.04 3.40
N ASP A 61 -2.54 12.53 4.35
CA ASP A 61 -3.83 13.17 4.05
C ASP A 61 -3.65 14.38 3.11
N LYS A 62 -2.62 15.19 3.34
CA LYS A 62 -2.29 16.30 2.42
C LYS A 62 -1.90 15.82 1.03
N VAL A 63 -1.09 14.76 0.93
CA VAL A 63 -0.70 14.17 -0.36
C VAL A 63 -1.91 13.60 -1.11
N VAL A 64 -2.94 13.12 -0.40
CA VAL A 64 -4.22 12.72 -0.98
C VAL A 64 -5.00 13.93 -1.49
N GLU A 65 -5.08 15.02 -0.73
CA GLU A 65 -5.73 16.27 -1.16
C GLU A 65 -5.10 16.85 -2.43
N GLU A 66 -3.77 16.79 -2.54
CA GLU A 66 -3.03 17.23 -3.72
C GLU A 66 -3.14 16.25 -4.91
N GLY A 67 -3.82 15.13 -4.75
CA GLY A 67 -4.13 14.17 -5.82
C GLY A 67 -3.01 13.18 -6.18
N PHE A 68 -1.92 13.13 -5.40
CA PHE A 68 -0.83 12.17 -5.63
C PHE A 68 -1.16 10.76 -5.12
N ILE A 69 -2.05 10.64 -4.14
CA ILE A 69 -2.55 9.36 -3.62
C ILE A 69 -4.08 9.35 -3.77
N SER A 70 -4.64 8.26 -4.30
CA SER A 70 -6.08 8.14 -4.41
C SER A 70 -6.74 7.97 -3.03
N PRO A 71 -7.98 8.45 -2.84
CA PRO A 71 -8.72 8.21 -1.59
C PRO A 71 -8.85 6.73 -1.21
N ASN A 72 -8.88 5.83 -2.20
CA ASN A 72 -8.88 4.39 -1.99
C ASN A 72 -7.52 3.87 -1.48
N ALA A 73 -6.40 4.33 -2.07
CA ALA A 73 -5.07 3.98 -1.60
C ALA A 73 -4.80 4.50 -0.18
N ARG A 74 -5.42 5.62 0.23
CA ARG A 74 -5.35 6.10 1.62
C ARG A 74 -5.89 5.09 2.65
N GLN A 75 -6.82 4.24 2.26
CA GLN A 75 -7.42 3.22 3.13
C GLN A 75 -6.50 2.00 3.36
N ILE A 76 -5.37 1.90 2.66
CA ILE A 76 -4.35 0.86 2.88
C ILE A 76 -3.83 0.92 4.32
N ILE A 77 -3.68 2.12 4.87
CA ILE A 77 -3.09 2.36 6.19
C ILE A 77 -4.19 2.38 7.26
N VAL A 78 -4.09 1.47 8.20
CA VAL A 78 -4.97 1.37 9.36
C VAL A 78 -4.24 1.80 10.63
N SER A 79 -4.59 2.96 11.17
CA SER A 79 -4.04 3.45 12.44
C SER A 79 -4.96 3.13 13.62
N VAL A 80 -4.38 2.70 14.75
CA VAL A 80 -5.04 2.47 16.04
C VAL A 80 -4.06 2.75 17.18
N SER A 81 -4.55 3.13 18.36
CA SER A 81 -3.70 3.47 19.52
C SER A 81 -3.33 2.27 20.39
N THR A 82 -4.01 1.13 20.25
CA THR A 82 -3.78 -0.05 21.11
C THR A 82 -3.55 -1.34 20.33
N ALA A 83 -2.72 -2.22 20.86
CA ALA A 83 -2.43 -3.52 20.26
C ALA A 83 -3.68 -4.40 20.17
N THR A 84 -4.56 -4.33 21.16
CA THR A 84 -5.82 -5.10 21.19
C THR A 84 -6.75 -4.69 20.04
N GLU A 85 -6.89 -3.39 19.77
CA GLU A 85 -7.66 -2.91 18.63
C GLU A 85 -7.03 -3.30 17.30
N LEU A 86 -5.70 -3.26 17.22
CA LEU A 86 -4.97 -3.63 16.02
C LEU A 86 -5.21 -5.10 15.63
N VAL A 87 -5.09 -6.00 16.61
CA VAL A 87 -5.36 -7.44 16.40
C VAL A 87 -6.83 -7.67 16.03
N LYS A 88 -7.77 -6.92 16.63
CA LYS A 88 -9.19 -7.00 16.24
C LYS A 88 -9.42 -6.56 14.80
N LYS A 89 -8.77 -5.48 14.35
CA LYS A 89 -8.85 -5.01 12.96
C LYS A 89 -8.21 -5.99 11.99
N LEU A 90 -7.06 -6.56 12.34
CA LEU A 90 -6.38 -7.58 11.54
C LEU A 90 -7.30 -8.78 11.25
N LYS A 91 -7.99 -9.30 12.27
CA LYS A 91 -8.93 -10.43 12.11
C LYS A 91 -10.15 -10.14 11.24
N LYS A 92 -10.54 -8.87 11.13
CA LYS A 92 -11.74 -8.43 10.39
C LYS A 92 -11.39 -7.77 9.05
N TYR A 93 -10.12 -7.71 8.71
CA TYR A 93 -9.68 -6.91 7.58
C TYR A 93 -10.15 -7.53 6.28
N VAL A 94 -10.85 -6.73 5.49
CA VAL A 94 -11.19 -7.03 4.11
C VAL A 94 -10.50 -5.98 3.25
N PRO A 95 -9.73 -6.36 2.23
CA PRO A 95 -9.05 -5.42 1.35
C PRO A 95 -10.08 -4.51 0.67
N CYS A 96 -9.96 -3.19 0.87
CA CYS A 96 -10.91 -2.20 0.34
C CYS A 96 -10.30 -1.27 -0.72
N HIS A 97 -9.03 -1.47 -1.09
CA HIS A 97 -8.37 -0.66 -2.11
C HIS A 97 -8.54 -1.30 -3.49
N GLU A 98 -8.92 -0.49 -4.47
CA GLU A 98 -9.01 -0.90 -5.86
C GLU A 98 -7.60 -1.06 -6.42
N ARG A 99 -7.31 -2.16 -7.10
CA ARG A 99 -5.98 -2.41 -7.67
C ARG A 99 -5.68 -1.31 -8.68
N VAL A 100 -4.58 -0.58 -8.48
CA VAL A 100 -4.10 0.44 -9.44
C VAL A 100 -3.64 -0.21 -10.76
N SER A 101 -3.67 -1.55 -10.87
CA SER A 101 -3.68 -2.26 -12.14
C SER A 101 -5.01 -2.04 -12.89
N SER A 102 -5.25 -0.79 -13.29
CA SER A 102 -6.11 -0.48 -14.42
C SER A 102 -5.35 -0.88 -15.69
N ASN A 103 -5.73 -1.97 -16.34
CA ASN A 103 -5.69 -2.22 -17.80
C ASN A 103 -4.55 -1.61 -18.66
N LEU A 104 -3.35 -1.37 -18.13
CA LEU A 104 -2.18 -1.02 -18.91
C LEU A 104 -1.56 -2.31 -19.42
N ASN A 105 -2.30 -2.96 -20.32
CA ASN A 105 -1.79 -4.02 -21.14
C ASN A 105 -0.85 -3.38 -22.18
N TRP A 106 0.46 -3.40 -21.91
CA TRP A 106 1.52 -2.95 -22.82
C TRP A 106 1.45 -3.65 -24.20
N GLU A 107 0.72 -4.76 -24.30
CA GLU A 107 0.49 -5.48 -25.56
C GLU A 107 -0.48 -4.76 -26.52
N THR A 108 -1.25 -3.78 -26.05
CA THR A 108 -2.27 -3.09 -26.88
C THR A 108 -1.67 -2.05 -27.82
N GLU A 109 -0.47 -1.53 -27.54
CA GLU A 109 0.22 -0.58 -28.41
C GLU A 109 0.86 -1.25 -29.65
N GLN A 110 1.16 -2.56 -29.59
CA GLN A 110 1.73 -3.28 -30.73
C GLN A 110 0.69 -3.61 -31.82
N GLN A 111 -0.59 -3.73 -31.47
CA GLN A 111 -1.64 -4.00 -32.46
C GLN A 111 -2.06 -2.74 -33.25
N LEU A 112 -1.94 -1.55 -32.67
CA LEU A 112 -2.26 -0.27 -33.32
C LEU A 112 -1.20 0.17 -34.34
N THR A 113 0.07 -0.16 -34.09
CA THR A 113 1.19 0.11 -35.02
C THR A 113 1.18 -0.84 -36.22
N LEU A 114 0.73 -2.08 -36.05
CA LEU A 114 0.58 -3.04 -37.16
C LEU A 114 -0.58 -2.71 -38.11
N LYS A 115 -1.68 -2.10 -37.62
CA LYS A 115 -2.77 -1.64 -38.49
C LYS A 115 -2.39 -0.41 -39.34
N HIS A 116 -1.57 0.49 -38.82
CA HIS A 116 -1.10 1.68 -39.57
C HIS A 116 -0.09 1.36 -40.67
N LYS A 117 0.62 0.22 -40.59
CA LYS A 117 1.57 -0.22 -41.61
C LYS A 117 0.93 -1.02 -42.76
N LYS A 118 -0.34 -1.39 -42.66
CA LYS A 118 -1.11 -2.13 -43.68
C LYS A 118 -1.99 -1.24 -44.58
N LEU A 119 -2.01 0.07 -44.33
CA LEU A 119 -2.81 1.07 -45.07
C LEU A 119 -1.92 2.09 -45.81
N ARG A 120 -0.66 1.75 -46.08
CA ARG A 120 0.22 2.45 -47.02
C ARG A 120 0.83 1.47 -48.00
#